data_AF-A0A6J7A0K7-F1
#
_entry.id   AF-A0A6J7A0K7-F1
#
_cell.length_a   1.000
_cell.length_b   1.000
_cell.length_c   1.000
_cell.angle_alpha   90.00
_cell.angle_beta   90.00
_cell.angle_gamma   90.00
#
_symmetry.space_group_name_H-M   'P 1'
#
loop_
_entity.id
_entity.type
_entity.pdbx_description
1 polymer ?
#
loop_
_entity_poly.entity_id
_entity_poly.type
_entity_poly.pdbx_seq_one_letter_code
_entity_poly.pdbx_strand_id
1 'polypeptide(L)' 'MKIDTVTSTNTSYEPGSIHILEKKLLVGTGSTALSIGFLTPAGKSRMDAPAWINGARITDGEYFG' A
#
# COMPACT_ATOMS: atom_id res chain seq x y z
N MET A 1 -7.48 5.90 6.88
CA MET A 1 -6.75 4.61 7.08
C MET A 1 -5.50 4.91 7.89
N LYS A 2 -5.05 3.99 8.75
CA LYS A 2 -3.71 4.09 9.40
C LYS A 2 -2.76 3.09 8.76
N ILE A 3 -1.48 3.46 8.62
CA ILE A 3 -0.42 2.68 8.01
C ILE A 3 0.67 2.42 9.05
N ASP A 4 1.25 1.22 9.04
CA ASP A 4 2.24 0.76 10.01
C ASP A 4 3.26 -0.16 9.31
N THR A 5 4.48 -0.22 9.83
CA THR A 5 5.58 -1.06 9.35
C THR A 5 5.88 -0.78 7.89
N VAL A 6 6.62 0.30 7.66
CA VAL A 6 6.93 0.81 6.33
C VAL A 6 8.38 0.51 6.00
N THR A 7 8.61 -0.07 4.82
CA THR A 7 9.96 -0.30 4.30
C THR A 7 10.13 0.30 2.91
N SER A 8 11.26 0.96 2.68
CA SER A 8 11.58 1.49 1.35
C SER A 8 11.94 0.37 0.39
N THR A 9 11.60 0.55 -0.88
CA THR A 9 11.91 -0.38 -1.97
C THR A 9 12.85 0.25 -2.99
N ASN A 10 13.24 -0.52 -4.02
CA ASN A 10 14.06 -0.03 -5.13
C ASN A 10 13.24 0.37 -6.37
N THR A 11 11.90 0.35 -6.27
CA THR A 11 11.02 0.80 -7.35
C THR A 11 10.57 2.24 -7.11
N SER A 12 10.21 2.93 -8.18
CA SER A 12 9.71 4.31 -8.13
C SER A 12 8.33 4.38 -8.80
N TYR A 13 7.40 5.06 -8.14
CA TYR A 13 6.05 5.32 -8.64
C TYR A 13 5.64 6.75 -8.29
N GLU A 14 4.64 7.23 -9.00
CA GLU A 14 4.07 8.57 -8.81
C GLU A 14 3.62 8.78 -7.36
N PRO A 15 3.85 9.96 -6.76
CA PRO A 15 3.41 10.24 -5.40
C PRO A 15 1.92 9.94 -5.18
N GLY A 16 1.62 9.08 -4.21
CA GLY A 16 0.25 8.72 -3.84
C GLY A 16 -0.39 7.61 -4.68
N SER A 17 0.29 7.09 -5.71
CA SER A 17 -0.20 5.94 -6.45
C SER A 17 -0.02 4.64 -5.65
N ILE A 18 -0.94 3.71 -5.84
CA ILE A 18 -0.98 2.42 -5.17
C ILE A 18 -0.66 1.33 -6.19
N HIS A 19 0.29 0.47 -5.84
CA HIS A 19 0.71 -0.64 -6.68
C HIS A 19 0.76 -1.95 -5.91
N ILE A 20 0.54 -3.06 -6.60
CA ILE A 20 0.68 -4.40 -6.03
C ILE A 20 1.82 -5.13 -6.73
N LEU A 21 2.88 -5.44 -5.98
CA LEU A 21 4.03 -6.19 -6.49
C LEU A 21 4.35 -7.33 -5.52
N GLU A 22 4.44 -8.57 -6.02
CA GLU A 22 4.74 -9.75 -5.20
C GLU A 22 3.83 -9.89 -3.96
N LYS A 23 2.54 -9.56 -4.10
CA LYS A 23 1.55 -9.51 -3.01
C LYS A 23 1.81 -8.45 -1.94
N LYS A 24 2.77 -7.53 -2.15
CA LYS A 24 3.02 -6.38 -1.26
C LYS A 24 2.25 -5.17 -1.77
N LEU A 25 1.75 -4.39 -0.81
CA LEU A 25 1.15 -3.09 -1.08
C LEU A 25 2.25 -2.04 -1.15
N LEU A 26 2.43 -1.43 -2.32
CA LEU A 26 3.41 -0.37 -2.54
C LEU A 26 2.72 0.97 -2.73
N VAL A 27 3.30 2.02 -2.16
CA VAL A 27 2.82 3.40 -2.30
C VAL A 27 3.93 4.25 -2.91
N GLY A 28 3.66 4.89 -4.03
CA GLY A 28 4.57 5.83 -4.66
C GLY A 28 4.76 7.09 -3.83
N THR A 29 6.01 7.58 -3.77
CA THR A 29 6.36 8.81 -3.02
C THR A 29 7.12 9.83 -3.87
N GLY A 30 7.27 9.58 -5.18
CA GLY A 30 8.08 10.41 -6.09
C GLY A 30 9.59 10.15 -6.03
N SER A 31 10.07 9.36 -5.07
CA SER A 31 11.45 8.85 -5.04
C SER A 31 11.44 7.33 -5.06
N THR A 32 11.36 6.68 -3.91
CA THR A 32 11.19 5.23 -3.79
C THR A 32 9.80 4.88 -3.28
N ALA A 33 9.25 3.79 -3.80
CA ALA A 33 7.98 3.29 -3.32
C ALA A 33 8.15 2.70 -1.92
N LEU A 34 7.14 2.90 -1.09
CA LEU A 34 7.06 2.38 0.27
C LEU A 34 6.22 1.12 0.29
N SER A 35 6.79 0.02 0.77
CA SER A 35 6.05 -1.20 1.07
C SER A 35 5.35 -1.08 2.41
N ILE A 36 4.06 -1.34 2.43
CA ILE A 36 3.24 -1.33 3.63
C ILE A 36 3.10 -2.75 4.18
N GLY A 37 3.54 -2.97 5.42
CA GLY A 37 3.39 -4.25 6.10
C GLY A 37 2.01 -4.42 6.72
N PHE A 38 1.53 -3.37 7.40
CA PHE A 38 0.25 -3.40 8.12
C PHE A 38 -0.54 -2.12 7.91
N LEU A 39 -1.87 -2.25 7.99
CA LEU A 39 -2.77 -1.12 7.92
C LEU A 39 -4.04 -1.36 8.74
N THR A 40 -4.73 -0.27 9.07
CA THR A 40 -6.04 -0.29 9.73
C THR A 40 -7.04 0.42 8.83
N PRO A 41 -7.91 -0.32 8.11
CA PRO A 41 -8.99 0.26 7.32
C PRO A 41 -10.00 0.97 8.22
N ALA A 42 -10.78 1.88 7.65
CA ALA A 42 -11.85 2.55 8.39
C ALA A 42 -12.87 1.52 8.92
N GLY A 43 -13.18 1.58 10.22
CA GLY A 43 -14.14 0.69 10.87
C GLY A 43 -13.71 -0.78 11.00
N LYS A 44 -12.43 -1.11 10.76
CA LYS A 44 -11.89 -2.47 10.89
C LYS A 44 -10.67 -2.52 11.81
N SER A 45 -10.36 -3.72 12.30
CA SER A 45 -9.12 -3.99 13.05
C SER A 45 -7.88 -3.88 12.16
N ARG A 46 -6.72 -3.67 12.79
CA ARG A 46 -5.39 -3.75 12.15
C ARG A 46 -5.22 -5.11 11.48
N MET A 47 -4.66 -5.13 10.27
CA MET A 47 -4.40 -6.34 9.50
C MET A 47 -3.16 -6.19 8.62
N ASP A 48 -2.60 -7.31 8.17
CA ASP A 48 -1.53 -7.34 7.18
C ASP A 48 -2.00 -6.76 5.84
N ALA A 49 -1.12 -6.02 5.16
CA ALA A 49 -1.45 -5.43 3.86
C ALA A 49 -1.84 -6.48 2.80
N PRO A 50 -1.19 -7.65 2.68
CA PRO A 50 -1.64 -8.71 1.76
C PRO A 50 -3.05 -9.23 2.06
N ALA A 51 -3.42 -9.32 3.35
CA ALA A 51 -4.76 -9.73 3.74
C ALA A 51 -5.80 -8.68 3.33
N TRP A 52 -5.47 -7.39 3.45
CA TRP A 52 -6.31 -6.30 3.00
C TRP A 52 -6.46 -6.26 1.47
N ILE A 53 -5.37 -6.42 0.72
CA ILE A 53 -5.35 -6.42 -0.77
C ILE A 53 -6.42 -7.36 -1.33
N ASN A 54 -6.56 -8.56 -0.76
CA ASN A 54 -7.53 -9.57 -1.23
C ASN A 54 -8.98 -9.07 -1.22
N GLY A 55 -9.33 -8.11 -0.35
CA GLY A 55 -10.68 -7.56 -0.23
C GLY A 55 -10.82 -6.11 -0.71
N ALA A 56 -9.72 -5.39 -0.91
CA ALA A 56 -9.70 -3.96 -1.19
C ALA A 56 -10.11 -3.60 -2.63
N ARG A 57 -10.08 -4.56 -3.57
CA ARG A 57 -10.43 -4.35 -5.00
C ARG A 57 -9.66 -3.17 -5.63
N ILE A 58 -8.38 -3.09 -5.32
CA ILE A 58 -7.44 -2.06 -5.82
C ILE A 58 -7.24 -2.22 -7.32
N THR A 59 -7.26 -1.11 -8.05
CA THR A 59 -6.73 -1.06 -9.42
C THR A 59 -5.28 -0.60 -9.40
N ASP A 60 -4.37 -1.30 -10.09
CA ASP A 60 -2.96 -0.88 -10.13
C ASP A 60 -2.83 0.53 -10.71
N GLY A 61 -2.11 1.40 -10.02
CA GLY A 61 -1.98 2.82 -10.37
C GLY A 61 -3.11 3.72 -9.88
N GLU A 62 -4.08 3.22 -9.09
CA GLU A 62 -5.05 4.09 -8.42
C GLU A 62 -4.38 4.98 -7.36
N TYR A 63 -5.00 6.09 -7.00
CA TYR A 63 -4.47 7.03 -6.00
C TYR A 63 -5.26 6.98 -4.71
N PHE A 64 -4.60 7.26 -3.58
CA PHE A 64 -5.33 7.55 -2.34
C PHE A 64 -6.23 8.78 -2.51
N GLY A 65 -7.50 8.64 -2.11
CA GLY A 65 -8.51 9.69 -2.08
C GLY A 65 -9.42 9.56 -0.87
#